data_AF-A0A922NY01-F1
#
_entry.id   AF-A0A922NY01-F1
#
_cell.length_a   1.000
_cell.length_b   1.000
_cell.length_c   1.000
_cell.angle_alpha   90.00
_cell.angle_beta   90.00
_cell.angle_gamma   90.00
#
_symmetry.space_group_name_H-M   'P 1'
#
loop_
_entity.id
_entity.type
_entity.pdbx_description
1 polymer ?
#
loop_
_entity_poly.entity_id
_entity_poly.type
_entity_poly.pdbx_seq_one_letter_code
_entity_poly.pdbx_strand_id
1 'polypeptide(L)'
;MSRDALKTLFHPFATGAVPVPAEGDRVLFLGAEGGHPLPEGFSGTISAVQPFRPLFRTLGDGAVPLAEGEGYDMALVLCGKHRGENEARVAEALQRVTEGGMIVIAGGKEDGIQTLRTTLLKLEIDLDYTPKYHGVAIWFARPKHVEATITALTKPTVQIEGRFEAAPGMFSHDRIDPGSELLVSRLPTDFDGNAADFGAGWGYLSVALAKVSPRVNRIDLFEADYRALEFAKTNMARNCPELQARFFWQDLSSEPPKEKYDLVIMNPPFHEAQAADPELGKAMIRAAAGALRSGGRLMLVANRGLPYEPVMAEVFKESGELCRNARFKILQARK
;
A
#
# COMPACT_ATOMS: atom_id res chain seq x y z
N MET A 1 13.07 -11.47 -11.32
CA MET A 1 13.75 -10.51 -12.22
C MET A 1 13.45 -9.11 -11.72
N SER A 2 14.42 -8.20 -11.70
CA SER A 2 14.17 -6.80 -11.32
C SER A 2 13.30 -6.10 -12.35
N ARG A 3 12.38 -5.27 -11.85
CA ARG A 3 11.55 -4.38 -12.66
C ARG A 3 12.43 -3.45 -13.49
N ASP A 4 12.04 -3.21 -14.73
CA ASP A 4 12.86 -2.39 -15.62
C ASP A 4 13.04 -0.96 -15.11
N ALA A 5 12.02 -0.39 -14.44
CA ALA A 5 12.13 0.91 -13.77
C ALA A 5 13.26 0.98 -12.73
N LEU A 6 13.55 -0.13 -12.03
CA LEU A 6 14.66 -0.20 -11.07
C LEU A 6 16.01 -0.15 -11.80
N LYS A 7 16.15 -0.83 -12.95
CA LYS A 7 17.36 -0.71 -13.79
C LYS A 7 17.51 0.70 -14.36
N THR A 8 16.39 1.33 -14.75
CA THR A 8 16.38 2.72 -15.24
C THR A 8 16.85 3.68 -14.16
N LEU A 9 16.44 3.48 -12.89
CA LEU A 9 16.85 4.34 -11.76
C LEU A 9 18.36 4.45 -11.60
N PHE A 10 19.06 3.33 -11.77
CA PHE A 10 20.52 3.29 -11.61
C PHE A 10 21.30 3.61 -12.89
N HIS A 11 20.62 3.75 -14.03
CA HIS A 11 21.26 4.00 -15.32
C HIS A 11 22.10 5.30 -15.37
N PRO A 12 21.64 6.46 -14.83
CA PRO A 12 22.40 7.70 -14.89
C PRO A 12 23.76 7.63 -14.19
N PHE A 13 23.90 6.81 -13.15
CA PHE A 13 25.18 6.58 -12.48
C PHE A 13 26.14 5.78 -13.37
N ALA A 14 25.64 4.72 -14.01
CA ALA A 14 26.43 3.87 -14.89
C ALA A 14 26.95 4.61 -16.13
N THR A 15 26.27 5.68 -16.57
CA THR A 15 26.72 6.53 -17.68
C THR A 15 27.56 7.72 -17.24
N GLY A 16 27.76 7.92 -15.93
CA GLY A 16 28.45 9.10 -15.38
C GLY A 16 27.66 10.41 -15.50
N ALA A 17 26.35 10.34 -15.76
CA ALA A 17 25.49 11.53 -15.84
C ALA A 17 25.14 12.06 -14.44
N VAL A 18 25.10 11.17 -13.44
CA VAL A 18 24.93 11.51 -12.02
C VAL A 18 26.13 10.97 -11.25
N PRO A 19 26.75 11.75 -10.35
CA PRO A 19 27.84 11.28 -9.51
C PRO A 19 27.38 10.11 -8.63
N VAL A 20 28.23 9.10 -8.51
CA VAL A 20 27.95 7.93 -7.68
C VAL A 20 28.19 8.29 -6.21
N PRO A 21 27.25 7.97 -5.28
CA PRO A 21 27.44 8.22 -3.85
C PRO A 21 28.69 7.53 -3.29
N ALA A 22 29.49 8.30 -2.56
CA ALA A 22 30.73 7.88 -1.94
C ALA A 22 30.51 7.36 -0.50
N GLU A 23 31.54 6.75 0.07
CA GLU A 23 31.54 6.34 1.47
C GLU A 23 31.27 7.54 2.40
N GLY A 24 30.32 7.37 3.31
CA GLY A 24 29.84 8.44 4.20
C GLY A 24 28.57 9.14 3.72
N ASP A 25 28.26 9.11 2.42
CA ASP A 25 27.02 9.69 1.89
C ASP A 25 25.80 8.90 2.39
N ARG A 26 24.76 9.63 2.80
CA ARG A 26 23.47 9.08 3.20
C ARG A 26 22.49 9.17 2.03
N VAL A 27 22.04 8.00 1.57
CA VAL A 27 21.13 7.90 0.42
C VAL A 27 19.75 7.44 0.89
N LEU A 28 18.73 8.26 0.71
CA LEU A 28 17.34 7.89 0.97
C LEU A 28 16.75 7.18 -0.24
N PHE A 29 16.28 5.93 -0.12
CA PHE A 29 15.64 5.23 -1.24
C PHE A 29 14.14 5.02 -0.98
N LEU A 30 13.30 5.85 -1.62
CA LEU A 30 11.84 5.82 -1.51
C LEU A 30 11.20 4.91 -2.57
N GLY A 31 10.29 4.05 -2.13
CA GLY A 31 9.72 3.01 -2.98
C GLY A 31 10.73 1.91 -3.28
N ALA A 32 11.64 1.65 -2.34
CA ALA A 32 12.75 0.72 -2.52
C ALA A 32 12.26 -0.68 -2.91
N GLU A 33 12.90 -1.25 -3.93
CA GLU A 33 12.71 -2.62 -4.37
C GLU A 33 14.08 -3.30 -4.44
N GLY A 34 14.15 -4.57 -4.02
CA GLY A 34 15.39 -5.35 -4.09
C GLY A 34 15.69 -5.88 -5.51
N GLY A 35 16.82 -6.54 -5.67
CA GLY A 35 17.11 -7.35 -6.87
C GLY A 35 17.79 -6.61 -8.04
N HIS A 36 18.36 -5.43 -7.80
CA HIS A 36 19.29 -4.79 -8.73
C HIS A 36 20.64 -4.55 -8.04
N PRO A 37 21.76 -4.98 -8.65
CA PRO A 37 23.08 -4.69 -8.10
C PRO A 37 23.34 -3.18 -8.16
N LEU A 38 24.03 -2.64 -7.17
CA LEU A 38 24.43 -1.24 -7.19
C LEU A 38 25.50 -0.99 -8.28
N PRO A 39 25.54 0.20 -8.88
CA PRO A 39 26.58 0.59 -9.81
C PRO A 39 28.00 0.47 -9.21
N GLU A 40 29.00 0.27 -10.08
CA GLU A 40 30.41 0.28 -9.65
C GLU A 40 30.75 1.61 -8.96
N GLY A 41 31.46 1.52 -7.83
CA GLY A 41 31.85 2.69 -7.02
C GLY A 41 30.76 3.21 -6.06
N PHE A 42 29.53 2.67 -6.11
CA PHE A 42 28.47 3.04 -5.18
C PHE A 42 28.81 2.54 -3.76
N SER A 43 29.17 3.48 -2.88
CA SER A 43 29.62 3.21 -1.51
C SER A 43 28.84 3.99 -0.44
N GLY A 44 27.88 4.82 -0.85
CA GLY A 44 26.94 5.48 0.06
C GLY A 44 26.03 4.49 0.81
N THR A 45 25.63 4.88 2.02
CA THR A 45 24.73 4.08 2.86
C THR A 45 23.28 4.32 2.49
N ILE A 46 22.57 3.28 2.05
CA ILE A 46 21.16 3.37 1.63
C ILE A 46 20.22 3.15 2.83
N SER A 47 19.36 4.12 3.11
CA SER A 47 18.15 3.96 3.92
C SER A 47 16.98 3.60 3.02
N ALA A 48 16.67 2.30 2.92
CA ALA A 48 15.60 1.80 2.06
C ALA A 48 14.21 1.93 2.71
N VAL A 49 13.28 2.57 2.00
CA VAL A 49 11.92 2.84 2.49
C VAL A 49 10.87 2.18 1.61
N GLN A 50 10.08 1.28 2.20
CA GLN A 50 9.05 0.53 1.48
C GLN A 50 7.85 0.20 2.39
N PRO A 51 6.71 0.90 2.24
CA PRO A 51 5.54 0.66 3.07
C PRO A 51 4.74 -0.60 2.68
N PHE A 52 4.97 -1.16 1.49
CA PHE A 52 4.22 -2.34 1.03
C PHE A 52 4.94 -3.64 1.43
N ARG A 53 4.28 -4.45 2.27
CA ARG A 53 4.88 -5.62 2.94
C ARG A 53 5.52 -6.63 1.99
N PRO A 54 4.90 -7.05 0.87
CA PRO A 54 5.52 -8.00 -0.05
C PRO A 54 6.86 -7.51 -0.59
N LEU A 55 6.96 -6.22 -0.94
CA LEU A 55 8.20 -5.63 -1.45
C LEU A 55 9.21 -5.40 -0.34
N PHE A 56 8.75 -4.93 0.83
CA PHE A 56 9.60 -4.70 1.99
C PHE A 56 10.37 -5.95 2.40
N ARG A 57 9.72 -7.12 2.35
CA ARG A 57 10.33 -8.41 2.70
C ARG A 57 11.45 -8.85 1.75
N THR A 58 11.58 -8.22 0.58
CA THR A 58 12.68 -8.48 -0.37
C THR A 58 13.92 -7.62 -0.10
N LEU A 59 13.81 -6.65 0.83
CA LEU A 59 14.89 -5.75 1.19
C LEU A 59 15.76 -6.35 2.30
N GLY A 60 16.99 -5.87 2.40
CA GLY A 60 17.94 -6.29 3.43
C GLY A 60 17.70 -5.63 4.79
N ASP A 61 18.59 -5.93 5.72
CA ASP A 61 18.58 -5.35 7.07
C ASP A 61 18.63 -3.82 7.03
N GLY A 62 17.89 -3.17 7.93
CA GLY A 62 17.82 -1.71 8.04
C GLY A 62 16.76 -1.04 7.14
N ALA A 63 16.02 -1.79 6.33
CA ALA A 63 14.85 -1.25 5.64
C ALA A 63 13.75 -0.83 6.63
N VAL A 64 13.06 0.28 6.33
CA VAL A 64 11.97 0.83 7.15
C VAL A 64 10.69 1.05 6.32
N PRO A 65 9.49 0.97 6.92
CA PRO A 65 8.25 1.23 6.18
C PRO A 65 8.04 2.71 5.84
N LEU A 66 8.55 3.61 6.68
CA LEU A 66 8.46 5.06 6.54
C LEU A 66 9.85 5.67 6.70
N ALA A 67 10.11 6.78 6.01
CA ALA A 67 11.39 7.48 6.12
C ALA A 67 11.54 8.13 7.51
N GLU A 68 12.77 8.13 8.02
CA GLU A 68 13.13 8.72 9.31
C GLU A 68 14.30 9.70 9.16
N GLY A 69 14.34 10.75 9.97
CA GLY A 69 15.42 11.74 9.96
C GLY A 69 15.52 12.62 8.70
N GLU A 70 16.47 13.54 8.71
CA GLU A 70 16.77 14.47 7.62
C GLU A 70 18.28 14.49 7.36
N GLY A 71 18.73 15.33 6.43
CA GLY A 71 20.15 15.52 6.12
C GLY A 71 20.72 14.39 5.27
N TYR A 72 19.95 13.92 4.29
CA TYR A 72 20.42 12.97 3.28
C TYR A 72 21.15 13.72 2.16
N ASP A 73 22.25 13.15 1.65
CA ASP A 73 23.03 13.75 0.56
C ASP A 73 22.41 13.47 -0.82
N MET A 74 21.63 12.38 -0.91
CA MET A 74 20.93 11.98 -2.11
C MET A 74 19.59 11.30 -1.80
N ALA A 75 18.63 11.40 -2.71
CA ALA A 75 17.47 10.52 -2.75
C ALA A 75 17.33 9.77 -4.07
N LEU A 76 16.95 8.50 -3.96
CA LEU A 76 16.47 7.66 -5.04
C LEU A 76 14.95 7.49 -4.88
N VAL A 77 14.18 7.67 -5.94
CA VAL A 77 12.72 7.53 -5.92
C VAL A 77 12.27 6.60 -7.04
N LEU A 78 11.73 5.45 -6.68
CA LEU A 78 11.12 4.54 -7.65
C LEU A 78 9.62 4.79 -7.70
N CYS A 79 9.09 5.09 -8.89
CA CYS A 79 7.66 5.32 -9.08
C CYS A 79 6.87 4.00 -9.02
N GLY A 80 5.73 4.02 -8.34
CA GLY A 80 4.66 3.03 -8.46
C GLY A 80 3.59 3.47 -9.47
N LYS A 81 2.50 2.71 -9.54
CA LYS A 81 1.37 3.02 -10.45
C LYS A 81 0.50 4.18 -9.98
N HIS A 82 0.62 4.58 -8.71
CA HIS A 82 -0.23 5.59 -8.10
C HIS A 82 0.42 6.96 -8.14
N ARG A 83 -0.09 7.85 -9.02
CA ARG A 83 0.42 9.22 -9.18
C ARG A 83 0.57 9.97 -7.87
N GLY A 84 -0.47 9.97 -7.01
CA GLY A 84 -0.42 10.71 -5.74
C GLY A 84 0.65 10.20 -4.80
N GLU A 85 0.93 8.90 -4.82
CA GLU A 85 2.01 8.32 -4.03
C GLU A 85 3.39 8.71 -4.59
N ASN A 86 3.55 8.75 -5.91
CA ASN A 86 4.79 9.20 -6.54
C ASN A 86 5.07 10.67 -6.23
N GLU A 87 4.05 11.54 -6.30
CA GLU A 87 4.15 12.95 -5.91
C GLU A 87 4.56 13.08 -4.44
N ALA A 88 3.92 12.33 -3.54
CA ALA A 88 4.27 12.32 -2.11
C ALA A 88 5.70 11.83 -1.85
N ARG A 89 6.19 10.82 -2.58
CA ARG A 89 7.59 10.36 -2.48
C ARG A 89 8.58 11.46 -2.91
N VAL A 90 8.27 12.23 -3.95
CA VAL A 90 9.14 13.35 -4.35
C VAL A 90 9.10 14.47 -3.31
N ALA A 91 7.93 14.77 -2.74
CA ALA A 91 7.82 15.73 -1.63
C ALA A 91 8.66 15.30 -0.41
N GLU A 92 8.61 14.02 -0.05
CA GLU A 92 9.41 13.43 1.02
C GLU A 92 10.92 13.55 0.75
N ALA A 93 11.36 13.30 -0.49
CA ALA A 93 12.75 13.49 -0.90
C ALA A 93 13.18 14.96 -0.77
N LEU A 94 12.36 15.90 -1.26
CA LEU A 94 12.62 17.34 -1.14
C LEU A 94 12.70 17.82 0.31
N GLN A 95 11.94 17.20 1.21
CA GLN A 95 11.96 17.54 2.64
C GLN A 95 13.26 17.09 3.31
N ARG A 96 13.77 15.90 2.97
CA ARG A 96 14.83 15.23 3.75
C ARG A 96 16.24 15.33 3.17
N VAL A 97 16.36 15.60 1.88
CA VAL A 97 17.66 15.80 1.21
C VAL A 97 18.21 17.18 1.56
N THR A 98 19.53 17.32 1.66
CA THR A 98 20.21 18.61 1.89
C THR A 98 20.11 19.51 0.66
N GLU A 99 20.21 20.84 0.85
CA GLU A 99 20.29 21.78 -0.29
C GLU A 99 21.42 21.37 -1.26
N GLY A 100 21.13 21.30 -2.55
CA GLY A 100 22.08 20.86 -3.58
C GLY A 100 22.26 19.33 -3.68
N GLY A 101 21.76 18.56 -2.72
CA GLY A 101 21.79 17.09 -2.76
C GLY A 101 20.98 16.55 -3.93
N MET A 102 21.45 15.45 -4.53
CA MET A 102 20.87 14.94 -5.78
C MET A 102 19.58 14.16 -5.52
N ILE A 103 18.55 14.36 -6.34
CA ILE A 103 17.33 13.55 -6.34
C ILE A 103 17.21 12.86 -7.70
N VAL A 104 17.18 11.52 -7.70
CA VAL A 104 17.02 10.69 -8.90
C VAL A 104 15.72 9.93 -8.82
N ILE A 105 14.89 10.03 -9.86
CA ILE A 105 13.54 9.47 -9.92
C ILE A 105 13.45 8.57 -11.16
N ALA A 106 12.86 7.39 -11.06
CA ALA A 106 12.59 6.57 -12.24
C ALA A 106 11.25 5.85 -12.19
N GLY A 107 10.70 5.61 -13.38
CA GLY A 107 9.48 4.86 -13.59
C GLY A 107 9.27 4.49 -15.05
N GLY A 108 8.38 3.55 -15.31
CA GLY A 108 7.82 3.24 -16.62
C GLY A 108 6.66 4.17 -17.00
N LYS A 109 6.16 3.99 -18.23
CA LYS A 109 4.99 4.73 -18.73
C LYS A 109 3.76 4.54 -17.84
N GLU A 110 3.48 3.30 -17.46
CA GLU A 110 2.33 2.92 -16.61
C GLU A 110 2.50 3.35 -15.14
N ASP A 111 3.69 3.83 -14.78
CA ASP A 111 4.01 4.34 -13.44
C ASP A 111 3.83 5.86 -13.36
N GLY A 112 3.38 6.49 -14.45
CA GLY A 112 3.11 7.92 -14.48
C GLY A 112 4.35 8.83 -14.50
N ILE A 113 5.54 8.30 -14.81
CA ILE A 113 6.80 9.07 -14.80
C ILE A 113 6.76 10.32 -15.70
N GLN A 114 6.12 10.22 -16.87
CA GLN A 114 6.03 11.32 -17.82
C GLN A 114 5.17 12.46 -17.27
N THR A 115 4.08 12.08 -16.60
CA THR A 115 3.18 13.02 -15.95
C THR A 115 3.87 13.70 -14.77
N LEU A 116 4.60 12.94 -13.96
CA LEU A 116 5.40 13.47 -12.86
C LEU A 116 6.46 14.46 -13.37
N ARG A 117 7.20 14.12 -14.43
CA ARG A 117 8.15 15.04 -15.07
C ARG A 117 7.50 16.35 -15.47
N THR A 118 6.34 16.27 -16.12
CA THR A 118 5.58 17.46 -16.55
C THR A 118 5.14 18.30 -15.36
N THR A 119 4.74 17.66 -14.26
CA THR A 119 4.42 18.35 -13.00
C THR A 119 5.64 19.06 -12.42
N LEU A 120 6.81 18.41 -12.36
CA LEU A 120 8.03 19.02 -11.84
C LEU A 120 8.50 20.23 -12.66
N LEU A 121 8.44 20.14 -14.00
CA LEU A 121 8.75 21.27 -14.88
C LEU A 121 7.79 22.46 -14.68
N LYS A 122 6.50 22.20 -14.41
CA LYS A 122 5.52 23.25 -14.09
C LYS A 122 5.75 23.89 -12.72
N LEU A 123 6.42 23.18 -11.82
CA LEU A 123 6.86 23.69 -10.52
C LEU A 123 8.27 24.31 -10.60
N GLU A 124 8.74 24.60 -11.82
CA GLU A 124 10.01 25.28 -12.09
C GLU A 124 11.24 24.52 -11.56
N ILE A 125 11.14 23.19 -11.42
CA ILE A 125 12.29 22.34 -11.13
C ILE A 125 13.11 22.17 -12.41
N ASP A 126 14.32 22.71 -12.40
CA ASP A 126 15.33 22.45 -13.43
C ASP A 126 15.84 21.01 -13.30
N LEU A 127 15.64 20.21 -14.35
CA LEU A 127 15.88 18.77 -14.30
C LEU A 127 16.43 18.23 -15.62
N ASP A 128 17.24 17.20 -15.50
CA ASP A 128 17.67 16.36 -16.60
C ASP A 128 16.86 15.06 -16.62
N TYR A 129 16.87 14.37 -17.77
CA TYR A 129 16.25 13.05 -17.88
C TYR A 129 16.89 12.20 -18.97
N THR A 130 16.72 10.88 -18.87
CA THR A 130 17.13 9.95 -19.92
C THR A 130 16.17 8.76 -20.00
N PRO A 131 15.64 8.41 -21.20
CA PRO A 131 14.87 7.19 -21.39
C PRO A 131 15.79 5.96 -21.51
N LYS A 132 15.48 4.89 -20.76
CA LYS A 132 16.18 3.60 -20.84
C LYS A 132 15.32 2.47 -20.28
N TYR A 133 15.49 1.25 -20.79
CA TYR A 133 14.79 0.05 -20.33
C TYR A 133 13.26 0.25 -20.24
N HIS A 134 12.64 0.81 -21.28
CA HIS A 134 11.20 1.11 -21.29
C HIS A 134 10.71 2.06 -20.17
N GLY A 135 11.62 2.71 -19.44
CA GLY A 135 11.34 3.74 -18.45
C GLY A 135 12.08 5.04 -18.72
N VAL A 136 11.90 5.99 -17.81
CA VAL A 136 12.60 7.30 -17.81
C VAL A 136 13.22 7.50 -16.44
N ALA A 137 14.50 7.86 -16.42
CA ALA A 137 15.15 8.43 -15.24
C ALA A 137 15.13 9.96 -15.35
N ILE A 138 14.88 10.63 -14.24
CA ILE A 138 14.88 12.08 -14.07
C ILE A 138 15.82 12.38 -12.91
N TRP A 139 16.61 13.45 -12.99
CA TRP A 139 17.39 13.88 -11.84
C TRP A 139 17.56 15.39 -11.78
N PHE A 140 17.75 15.90 -10.57
CA PHE A 140 17.99 17.31 -10.30
C PHE A 140 18.64 17.49 -8.92
N ALA A 141 19.38 18.57 -8.74
CA ALA A 141 19.84 18.99 -7.43
C ALA A 141 18.69 19.61 -6.64
N ARG A 142 18.51 19.24 -5.38
CA ARG A 142 17.44 19.75 -4.52
C ARG A 142 17.57 21.28 -4.39
N PRO A 143 16.52 22.04 -4.79
CA PRO A 143 16.54 23.50 -4.65
C PRO A 143 16.65 23.95 -3.19
N LYS A 144 17.05 25.22 -3.00
CA LYS A 144 17.09 25.87 -1.68
C LYS A 144 15.70 26.08 -1.09
N HIS A 145 14.77 26.55 -1.91
CA HIS A 145 13.38 26.83 -1.53
C HIS A 145 12.49 25.73 -2.10
N VAL A 146 11.90 24.93 -1.23
CA VAL A 146 11.14 23.72 -1.60
C VAL A 146 9.73 23.70 -1.03
N GLU A 147 9.38 24.64 -0.16
CA GLU A 147 8.15 24.65 0.62
C GLU A 147 6.90 24.68 -0.27
N ALA A 148 6.91 25.53 -1.31
CA ALA A 148 5.83 25.62 -2.28
C ALA A 148 5.69 24.34 -3.11
N THR A 149 6.82 23.76 -3.54
CA THR A 149 6.87 22.51 -4.31
C THR A 149 6.37 21.33 -3.48
N ILE A 150 6.84 21.21 -2.23
CA ILE A 150 6.37 20.21 -1.26
C ILE A 150 4.86 20.36 -1.06
N THR A 151 4.37 21.58 -0.84
CA THR A 151 2.92 21.83 -0.67
C THR A 151 2.12 21.42 -1.90
N ALA A 152 2.63 21.67 -3.12
CA ALA A 152 1.96 21.30 -4.36
C ALA A 152 1.95 19.79 -4.63
N LEU A 153 2.96 19.06 -4.14
CA LEU A 153 3.11 17.61 -4.32
C LEU A 153 2.47 16.79 -3.19
N THR A 154 2.37 17.36 -1.99
CA THR A 154 1.72 16.74 -0.84
C THR A 154 0.22 16.93 -0.91
N LYS A 155 -0.51 15.83 -1.05
CA LYS A 155 -1.97 15.87 -0.98
C LYS A 155 -2.43 15.72 0.47
N PRO A 156 -3.36 16.56 0.94
CA PRO A 156 -3.83 16.48 2.32
C PRO A 156 -4.59 15.17 2.56
N THR A 157 -4.60 14.76 3.83
CA THR A 157 -5.53 13.72 4.31
C THR A 157 -6.97 14.18 4.08
N VAL A 158 -7.83 13.25 3.70
CA VAL A 158 -9.25 13.53 3.46
C VAL A 158 -10.10 12.96 4.58
N GLN A 159 -11.14 13.71 4.94
CA GLN A 159 -12.16 13.25 5.87
C GLN A 159 -13.32 12.63 5.09
N ILE A 160 -13.65 11.38 5.38
CA ILE A 160 -14.79 10.67 4.79
C ILE A 160 -15.90 10.64 5.83
N GLU A 161 -17.03 11.26 5.48
CA GLU A 161 -18.23 11.39 6.32
C GLU A 161 -17.97 11.97 7.73
N GLY A 162 -16.89 12.75 7.91
CA GLY A 162 -16.47 13.30 9.21
C GLY A 162 -16.07 12.25 10.26
N ARG A 163 -15.91 10.99 9.85
CA ARG A 163 -15.65 9.85 10.76
C ARG A 163 -14.32 9.17 10.49
N PHE A 164 -13.90 9.16 9.23
CA PHE A 164 -12.70 8.44 8.80
C PHE A 164 -11.70 9.39 8.17
N GLU A 165 -10.43 9.09 8.39
CA GLU A 165 -9.30 9.69 7.71
C GLU A 165 -8.70 8.69 6.73
N ALA A 166 -8.27 9.19 5.58
CA ALA A 166 -7.48 8.45 4.61
C ALA A 166 -6.54 9.41 3.87
N ALA A 167 -5.55 8.87 3.15
CA ALA A 167 -4.63 9.67 2.34
C ALA A 167 -4.59 9.17 0.88
N PRO A 168 -4.29 10.08 -0.08
CA PRO A 168 -4.14 9.69 -1.47
C PRO A 168 -3.10 8.60 -1.71
N GLY A 169 -3.46 7.65 -2.57
CA GLY A 169 -2.70 6.42 -2.79
C GLY A 169 -3.29 5.20 -2.09
N MET A 170 -4.12 5.38 -1.06
CA MET A 170 -4.85 4.27 -0.42
C MET A 170 -6.09 3.86 -1.23
N PHE A 171 -6.52 2.62 -1.01
CA PHE A 171 -7.75 2.07 -1.59
C PHE A 171 -8.97 2.90 -1.17
N SER A 172 -9.75 3.35 -2.15
CA SER A 172 -10.93 4.20 -1.98
C SER A 172 -10.71 5.31 -0.94
N HIS A 173 -9.60 6.05 -1.06
CA HIS A 173 -9.23 7.04 -0.05
C HIS A 173 -10.16 8.25 0.01
N ASP A 174 -10.96 8.55 -1.01
CA ASP A 174 -11.80 9.77 -1.06
C ASP A 174 -13.29 9.51 -0.83
N ARG A 175 -13.69 8.25 -0.61
CA ARG A 175 -15.08 7.84 -0.35
C ARG A 175 -15.13 6.44 0.23
N ILE A 176 -16.26 6.06 0.82
CA ILE A 176 -16.51 4.65 1.12
C ILE A 176 -16.61 3.86 -0.19
N ASP A 177 -15.90 2.73 -0.25
CA ASP A 177 -15.98 1.82 -1.39
C ASP A 177 -17.39 1.17 -1.45
N PRO A 178 -18.10 1.25 -2.58
CA PRO A 178 -19.45 0.69 -2.69
C PRO A 178 -19.53 -0.84 -2.47
N GLY A 179 -18.45 -1.58 -2.74
CA GLY A 179 -18.38 -3.01 -2.43
C GLY A 179 -18.35 -3.24 -0.92
N SER A 180 -17.50 -2.49 -0.22
CA SER A 180 -17.40 -2.51 1.24
C SER A 180 -18.72 -2.08 1.89
N GLU A 181 -19.40 -1.06 1.37
CA GLU A 181 -20.73 -0.64 1.83
C GLU A 181 -21.77 -1.76 1.67
N LEU A 182 -21.77 -2.46 0.52
CA LEU A 182 -22.64 -3.61 0.30
C LEU A 182 -22.35 -4.73 1.33
N LEU A 183 -21.07 -4.99 1.65
CA LEU A 183 -20.69 -5.96 2.67
C LEU A 183 -21.21 -5.56 4.05
N VAL A 184 -21.06 -4.28 4.43
CA VAL A 184 -21.56 -3.72 5.70
C VAL A 184 -23.07 -3.94 5.85
N SER A 185 -23.85 -3.81 4.77
CA SER A 185 -25.30 -4.06 4.78
C SER A 185 -25.71 -5.51 5.09
N ARG A 186 -24.74 -6.43 5.15
CA ARG A 186 -24.92 -7.86 5.42
C ARG A 186 -24.13 -8.35 6.62
N LEU A 187 -23.34 -7.51 7.29
CA LEU A 187 -22.64 -7.90 8.50
C LEU A 187 -23.63 -8.35 9.58
N PRO A 188 -23.26 -9.34 10.42
CA PRO A 188 -24.08 -9.73 11.55
C PRO A 188 -24.25 -8.54 12.51
N THR A 189 -25.43 -8.44 13.12
CA THR A 189 -25.75 -7.42 14.15
C THR A 189 -25.71 -7.97 15.57
N ASP A 190 -25.54 -9.29 15.70
CA ASP A 190 -25.54 -10.05 16.94
C ASP A 190 -24.23 -10.82 17.14
N PHE A 191 -23.16 -10.45 16.43
CA PHE A 191 -21.89 -11.16 16.52
C PHE A 191 -21.24 -10.99 17.90
N ASP A 192 -20.81 -12.13 18.44
CA ASP A 192 -20.12 -12.29 19.71
C ASP A 192 -18.94 -13.22 19.47
N GLY A 193 -17.72 -12.72 19.73
CA GLY A 193 -16.48 -13.46 19.45
C GLY A 193 -15.37 -12.59 18.88
N ASN A 194 -14.32 -13.25 18.36
CA ASN A 194 -13.15 -12.60 17.78
C ASN A 194 -13.25 -12.55 16.25
N ALA A 195 -13.11 -11.36 15.68
CA ALA A 195 -13.12 -11.15 14.25
C ALA A 195 -11.73 -10.81 13.71
N ALA A 196 -11.53 -11.03 12.41
CA ALA A 196 -10.41 -10.46 11.66
C ALA A 196 -10.87 -9.76 10.39
N ASP A 197 -10.20 -8.67 10.05
CA ASP A 197 -10.39 -7.89 8.83
C ASP A 197 -9.16 -8.07 7.93
N PHE A 198 -9.32 -8.80 6.83
CA PHE A 198 -8.23 -9.14 5.92
C PHE A 198 -8.19 -8.17 4.75
N GLY A 199 -7.10 -7.41 4.62
CA GLY A 199 -7.04 -6.26 3.71
C GLY A 199 -7.84 -5.09 4.27
N ALA A 200 -7.57 -4.74 5.53
CA ALA A 200 -8.37 -3.81 6.30
C ALA A 200 -8.39 -2.37 5.74
N GLY A 201 -7.45 -2.02 4.86
CA GLY A 201 -7.29 -0.67 4.34
C GLY A 201 -7.17 0.32 5.48
N TRP A 202 -7.99 1.37 5.45
CA TRP A 202 -8.09 2.39 6.51
C TRP A 202 -9.12 2.04 7.60
N GLY A 203 -9.57 0.78 7.71
CA GLY A 203 -10.34 0.26 8.84
C GLY A 203 -11.86 0.40 8.74
N TYR A 204 -12.42 0.68 7.57
CA TYR A 204 -13.85 0.89 7.37
C TYR A 204 -14.71 -0.29 7.85
N LEU A 205 -14.40 -1.51 7.38
CA LEU A 205 -15.17 -2.72 7.69
C LEU A 205 -15.09 -3.05 9.19
N SER A 206 -13.91 -2.90 9.78
CA SER A 206 -13.69 -3.07 11.21
C SER A 206 -14.55 -2.12 12.07
N VAL A 207 -14.53 -0.82 11.76
CA VAL A 207 -15.38 0.17 12.47
C VAL A 207 -16.86 -0.13 12.27
N ALA A 208 -17.27 -0.52 11.07
CA ALA A 208 -18.65 -0.86 10.78
C ALA A 208 -19.11 -2.08 11.58
N LEU A 209 -18.33 -3.17 11.61
CA LEU A 209 -18.61 -4.37 12.40
C LEU A 209 -18.75 -4.04 13.89
N ALA A 210 -17.82 -3.27 14.44
CA ALA A 210 -17.83 -2.85 15.83
C ALA A 210 -19.10 -2.07 16.21
N LYS A 211 -19.60 -1.23 15.29
CA LYS A 211 -20.82 -0.42 15.52
C LYS A 211 -22.11 -1.24 15.39
N VAL A 212 -22.18 -2.16 14.43
CA VAL A 212 -23.41 -2.95 14.21
C VAL A 212 -23.51 -4.16 15.14
N SER A 213 -22.38 -4.66 15.68
CA SER A 213 -22.32 -5.76 16.64
C SER A 213 -21.59 -5.34 17.93
N PRO A 214 -22.32 -4.78 18.93
CA PRO A 214 -21.71 -4.30 20.17
C PRO A 214 -21.04 -5.37 21.05
N ARG A 215 -21.24 -6.66 20.76
CA ARG A 215 -20.65 -7.79 21.49
C ARG A 215 -19.37 -8.34 20.85
N VAL A 216 -18.84 -7.68 19.81
CA VAL A 216 -17.52 -8.06 19.27
C VAL A 216 -16.49 -7.96 20.40
N ASN A 217 -15.78 -9.06 20.68
CA ASN A 217 -14.77 -9.11 21.73
C ASN A 217 -13.47 -8.44 21.27
N ARG A 218 -13.03 -8.74 20.05
CA ARG A 218 -11.79 -8.24 19.46
C ARG A 218 -11.88 -8.20 17.94
N ILE A 219 -11.24 -7.22 17.31
CA ILE A 219 -10.98 -7.21 15.86
C ILE A 219 -9.48 -7.14 15.61
N ASP A 220 -8.95 -8.10 14.84
CA ASP A 220 -7.57 -8.09 14.37
C ASP A 220 -7.53 -7.65 12.89
N LEU A 221 -6.88 -6.51 12.63
CA LEU A 221 -6.79 -5.89 11.31
C LEU A 221 -5.47 -6.29 10.64
N PHE A 222 -5.55 -6.88 9.45
CA PHE A 222 -4.40 -7.29 8.64
C PHE A 222 -4.34 -6.47 7.37
N GLU A 223 -3.19 -5.84 7.12
CA GLU A 223 -2.98 -4.99 5.94
C GLU A 223 -1.53 -5.09 5.46
N ALA A 224 -1.34 -5.11 4.14
CA ALA A 224 -0.03 -5.18 3.51
C ALA A 224 0.57 -3.78 3.29
N ASP A 225 -0.25 -2.73 3.19
CA ASP A 225 0.19 -1.34 3.15
C ASP A 225 0.33 -0.74 4.57
N TYR A 226 1.56 -0.44 4.97
CA TYR A 226 1.84 0.10 6.31
C TYR A 226 1.07 1.40 6.57
N ARG A 227 0.98 2.30 5.59
CA ARG A 227 0.32 3.60 5.77
C ARG A 227 -1.18 3.39 5.96
N ALA A 228 -1.81 2.54 5.17
CA ALA A 228 -3.23 2.22 5.33
C ALA A 228 -3.52 1.66 6.73
N LEU A 229 -2.65 0.77 7.24
CA LEU A 229 -2.77 0.24 8.60
C LEU A 229 -2.65 1.33 9.68
N GLU A 230 -1.76 2.33 9.51
CA GLU A 230 -1.68 3.47 10.42
C GLU A 230 -2.98 4.30 10.43
N PHE A 231 -3.61 4.51 9.27
CA PHE A 231 -4.93 5.17 9.23
C PHE A 231 -6.02 4.30 9.87
N ALA A 232 -5.97 2.97 9.70
CA ALA A 232 -6.87 2.06 10.40
C ALA A 232 -6.73 2.18 11.92
N LYS A 233 -5.51 2.32 12.45
CA LYS A 233 -5.27 2.58 13.88
C LYS A 233 -5.95 3.86 14.34
N THR A 234 -5.72 4.96 13.63
CA THR A 234 -6.33 6.26 13.94
C THR A 234 -7.85 6.22 13.88
N ASN A 235 -8.40 5.60 12.84
CA ASN A 235 -9.85 5.49 12.64
C ASN A 235 -10.53 4.62 13.69
N MET A 236 -9.91 3.49 14.05
CA MET A 236 -10.40 2.63 15.14
C MET A 236 -10.37 3.35 16.48
N ALA A 237 -9.26 4.02 16.81
CA ALA A 237 -9.15 4.78 18.07
C ALA A 237 -10.20 5.90 18.17
N ARG A 238 -10.51 6.59 17.05
CA ARG A 238 -11.53 7.63 17.01
C ARG A 238 -12.95 7.09 17.13
N ASN A 239 -13.26 5.99 16.44
CA ASN A 239 -14.65 5.54 16.27
C ASN A 239 -15.08 4.48 17.28
N CYS A 240 -14.13 3.69 17.79
CA CYS A 240 -14.35 2.53 18.64
C CYS A 240 -13.25 2.42 19.72
N PRO A 241 -13.03 3.47 20.55
CA PRO A 241 -11.89 3.54 21.48
C PRO A 241 -11.87 2.40 22.52
N GLU A 242 -13.03 1.89 22.90
CA GLU A 242 -13.17 0.84 23.93
C GLU A 242 -13.01 -0.58 23.36
N LEU A 243 -13.05 -0.75 22.03
CA LEU A 243 -12.94 -2.06 21.41
C LEU A 243 -11.48 -2.49 21.38
N GLN A 244 -11.21 -3.73 21.80
CA GLN A 244 -9.88 -4.32 21.62
C GLN A 244 -9.58 -4.51 20.13
N ALA A 245 -8.66 -3.71 19.59
CA ALA A 245 -8.18 -3.82 18.23
C ALA A 245 -6.68 -4.13 18.19
N ARG A 246 -6.26 -5.07 17.33
CA ARG A 246 -4.83 -5.33 17.05
C ARG A 246 -4.56 -5.14 15.57
N PHE A 247 -3.33 -4.73 15.25
CA PHE A 247 -2.96 -4.28 13.90
C PHE A 247 -1.72 -5.03 13.44
N PHE A 248 -1.81 -5.66 12.26
CA PHE A 248 -0.78 -6.54 11.74
C PHE A 248 -0.39 -6.09 10.32
N TRP A 249 0.83 -5.60 10.18
CA TRP A 249 1.43 -5.31 8.88
C TRP A 249 1.93 -6.61 8.26
N GLN A 250 1.09 -7.25 7.45
CA GLN A 250 1.30 -8.60 6.94
C GLN A 250 0.78 -8.76 5.52
N ASP A 251 1.53 -9.52 4.73
CA ASP A 251 1.06 -10.04 3.45
C ASP A 251 0.37 -11.38 3.68
N LEU A 252 -0.96 -11.39 3.74
CA LEU A 252 -1.76 -12.59 3.99
C LEU A 252 -1.61 -13.69 2.91
N SER A 253 -1.01 -13.39 1.75
CA SER A 253 -0.69 -14.41 0.75
C SER A 253 0.51 -15.29 1.14
N SER A 254 1.37 -14.79 2.04
CA SER A 254 2.63 -15.45 2.41
C SER A 254 2.93 -15.46 3.92
N GLU A 255 2.20 -14.68 4.72
CA GLU A 255 2.31 -14.53 6.17
C GLU A 255 0.94 -14.87 6.82
N PRO A 256 0.65 -16.15 7.09
CA PRO A 256 -0.66 -16.54 7.63
C PRO A 256 -0.84 -16.05 9.08
N PRO A 257 -2.07 -15.68 9.48
CA PRO A 257 -2.35 -15.31 10.87
C PRO A 257 -2.08 -16.45 11.84
N LYS A 258 -1.53 -16.09 13.02
CA LYS A 258 -1.23 -17.06 14.09
C LYS A 258 -2.46 -17.47 14.89
N GLU A 259 -3.47 -16.61 14.91
CA GLU A 259 -4.66 -16.72 15.77
C GLU A 259 -5.84 -17.33 15.01
N LYS A 260 -6.86 -17.75 15.76
CA LYS A 260 -8.11 -18.29 15.19
C LYS A 260 -9.32 -17.41 15.50
N TYR A 261 -10.17 -17.22 14.50
CA TYR A 261 -11.31 -16.30 14.52
C TYR A 261 -12.66 -16.99 14.35
N ASP A 262 -13.70 -16.35 14.86
CA ASP A 262 -15.10 -16.74 14.70
C ASP A 262 -15.70 -16.13 13.42
N LEU A 263 -15.17 -14.97 13.00
CA LEU A 263 -15.54 -14.25 11.78
C LEU A 263 -14.29 -13.69 11.09
N VAL A 264 -14.19 -13.88 9.77
CA VAL A 264 -13.28 -13.12 8.91
C VAL A 264 -14.12 -12.30 7.94
N ILE A 265 -13.86 -10.99 7.88
CA ILE A 265 -14.44 -10.08 6.88
C ILE A 265 -13.34 -9.60 5.94
N MET A 266 -13.64 -9.43 4.66
CA MET A 266 -12.66 -8.88 3.71
C MET A 266 -13.26 -8.28 2.45
N ASN A 267 -12.56 -7.28 1.92
CA ASN A 267 -12.70 -6.80 0.55
C ASN A 267 -11.35 -6.98 -0.16
N PRO A 268 -11.08 -8.15 -0.77
CA PRO A 268 -9.80 -8.44 -1.39
C PRO A 268 -9.51 -7.42 -2.50
N PRO A 269 -8.24 -6.98 -2.66
CA PRO A 269 -7.89 -6.00 -3.68
C PRO A 269 -8.23 -6.53 -5.08
N PHE A 270 -8.84 -5.67 -5.89
CA PHE A 270 -9.07 -5.91 -7.31
C PHE A 270 -8.51 -4.74 -8.12
N HIS A 271 -7.68 -5.01 -9.12
CA HIS A 271 -7.16 -3.96 -10.00
C HIS A 271 -8.06 -3.83 -11.23
N GLU A 272 -8.84 -2.74 -11.30
CA GLU A 272 -9.66 -2.41 -12.48
C GLU A 272 -8.82 -2.02 -13.71
N ALA A 273 -7.52 -1.74 -13.56
CA ALA A 273 -6.69 -1.17 -14.62
C ALA A 273 -5.98 -2.17 -15.56
N GLN A 274 -5.83 -3.46 -15.20
CA GLN A 274 -5.57 -4.61 -16.08
C GLN A 274 -5.24 -5.85 -15.23
N ALA A 275 -5.71 -7.01 -15.71
CA ALA A 275 -5.69 -8.33 -15.05
C ALA A 275 -5.85 -8.20 -13.53
N ALA A 276 -7.10 -8.18 -13.05
CA ALA A 276 -7.34 -8.64 -11.69
C ALA A 276 -6.48 -9.90 -11.52
N ASP A 277 -5.74 -9.98 -10.42
CA ASP A 277 -5.08 -11.21 -10.05
C ASP A 277 -6.00 -11.95 -9.08
N PRO A 278 -6.95 -12.78 -9.59
CA PRO A 278 -7.71 -13.66 -8.74
C PRO A 278 -6.85 -14.46 -7.77
N GLU A 279 -5.58 -14.73 -8.08
CA GLU A 279 -4.73 -15.55 -7.21
C GLU A 279 -4.46 -14.87 -5.87
N LEU A 280 -4.29 -13.55 -5.83
CA LEU A 280 -4.16 -12.85 -4.54
C LEU A 280 -5.42 -13.01 -3.69
N GLY A 281 -6.60 -12.79 -4.27
CA GLY A 281 -7.87 -12.98 -3.57
C GLY A 281 -8.10 -14.45 -3.16
N LYS A 282 -7.75 -15.41 -4.02
CA LYS A 282 -7.80 -16.84 -3.71
C LYS A 282 -6.85 -17.20 -2.57
N ALA A 283 -5.63 -16.65 -2.54
CA ALA A 283 -4.67 -16.85 -1.47
C ALA A 283 -5.21 -16.32 -0.14
N MET A 284 -5.83 -15.13 -0.14
CA MET A 284 -6.50 -14.57 1.04
C MET A 284 -7.69 -15.43 1.50
N ILE A 285 -8.48 -16.00 0.58
CA ILE A 285 -9.57 -16.95 0.91
C ILE A 285 -9.00 -18.20 1.61
N ARG A 286 -7.89 -18.75 1.10
CA ARG A 286 -7.21 -19.89 1.74
C ARG A 286 -6.65 -19.52 3.12
N ALA A 287 -6.06 -18.33 3.26
CA ALA A 287 -5.60 -17.83 4.55
C ALA A 287 -6.76 -17.69 5.55
N ALA A 288 -7.92 -17.18 5.10
CA ALA A 288 -9.12 -17.04 5.94
C ALA A 288 -9.65 -18.40 6.38
N ALA A 289 -9.74 -19.37 5.47
CA ALA A 289 -10.09 -20.74 5.80
C ALA A 289 -9.13 -21.34 6.84
N GLY A 290 -7.83 -21.10 6.69
CA GLY A 290 -6.81 -21.47 7.67
C GLY A 290 -7.03 -20.82 9.05
N ALA A 291 -7.38 -19.53 9.08
CA ALA A 291 -7.51 -18.72 10.29
C ALA A 291 -8.87 -18.86 11.01
N LEU A 292 -9.88 -19.50 10.44
CA LEU A 292 -11.17 -19.69 11.11
C LEU A 292 -11.15 -20.86 12.12
N ARG A 293 -11.92 -20.72 13.20
CA ARG A 293 -12.31 -21.81 14.12
C ARG A 293 -13.34 -22.73 13.45
N SER A 294 -13.58 -23.93 14.00
CA SER A 294 -14.69 -24.77 13.54
C SER A 294 -16.01 -24.03 13.71
N GLY A 295 -16.85 -24.00 12.67
CA GLY A 295 -18.10 -23.24 12.67
C GLY A 295 -17.94 -21.73 12.42
N GLY A 296 -16.71 -21.23 12.36
CA GLY A 296 -16.40 -19.85 12.02
C GLY A 296 -16.77 -19.50 10.58
N ARG A 297 -17.02 -18.22 10.32
CA ARG A 297 -17.55 -17.74 9.03
C ARG A 297 -16.59 -16.80 8.32
N LEU A 298 -16.52 -16.93 6.99
CA LEU A 298 -15.94 -15.93 6.10
C LEU A 298 -17.09 -15.13 5.47
N MET A 299 -16.95 -13.81 5.42
CA MET A 299 -17.79 -12.91 4.61
C MET A 299 -16.89 -12.04 3.75
N LEU A 300 -17.10 -12.03 2.43
CA LEU A 300 -16.30 -11.21 1.52
C LEU A 300 -17.16 -10.55 0.46
N VAL A 301 -16.71 -9.39 0.00
CA VAL A 301 -17.22 -8.77 -1.23
C VAL A 301 -16.25 -9.02 -2.38
N ALA A 302 -16.79 -9.21 -3.58
CA ALA A 302 -16.01 -9.32 -4.80
C ALA A 302 -16.73 -8.67 -5.98
N ASN A 303 -15.97 -8.22 -6.97
CA ASN A 303 -16.53 -7.92 -8.30
C ASN A 303 -17.18 -9.17 -8.88
N ARG A 304 -18.33 -9.01 -9.55
CA ARG A 304 -19.13 -10.15 -10.06
C ARG A 304 -18.33 -11.14 -10.91
N GLY A 305 -17.42 -10.63 -11.74
CA GLY A 305 -16.61 -11.41 -12.66
C GLY A 305 -15.48 -12.23 -12.01
N LEU A 306 -15.17 -12.01 -10.72
CA LEU A 306 -14.10 -12.73 -10.03
C LEU A 306 -14.58 -14.13 -9.61
N PRO A 307 -13.89 -15.21 -10.03
CA PRO A 307 -14.33 -16.59 -9.78
C PRO A 307 -13.79 -17.11 -8.44
N TYR A 308 -14.35 -16.63 -7.33
CA TYR A 308 -13.93 -17.05 -5.98
C TYR A 308 -14.71 -18.27 -5.45
N GLU A 309 -15.87 -18.56 -6.01
CA GLU A 309 -16.71 -19.69 -5.62
C GLU A 309 -15.98 -21.05 -5.69
N PRO A 310 -15.18 -21.36 -6.73
CA PRO A 310 -14.46 -22.64 -6.79
C PRO A 310 -13.46 -22.83 -5.64
N VAL A 311 -12.68 -21.80 -5.29
CA VAL A 311 -11.73 -21.89 -4.17
C VAL A 311 -12.47 -21.95 -2.83
N MET A 312 -13.62 -21.28 -2.70
CA MET A 312 -14.42 -21.36 -1.48
C MET A 312 -15.00 -22.77 -1.28
N ALA A 313 -15.49 -23.40 -2.35
CA ALA A 313 -15.97 -24.80 -2.30
C ALA A 313 -14.85 -25.82 -2.02
N GLU A 314 -13.60 -25.50 -2.38
CA GLU A 314 -12.42 -26.33 -2.08
C GLU A 314 -12.08 -26.32 -0.58
N VAL A 315 -12.15 -25.15 0.07
CA VAL A 315 -11.56 -24.96 1.42
C VAL A 315 -12.57 -24.81 2.57
N PHE A 316 -13.86 -24.73 2.26
CA PHE A 316 -14.94 -24.60 3.25
C PHE A 316 -15.94 -25.75 3.15
N LYS A 317 -16.63 -26.05 4.26
CA LYS A 317 -17.69 -27.06 4.29
C LYS A 317 -18.95 -26.58 3.58
N GLU A 318 -19.26 -25.31 3.74
CA GLU A 318 -20.41 -24.65 3.14
C GLU A 318 -19.95 -23.31 2.57
N SER A 319 -20.38 -22.98 1.36
CA SER A 319 -20.13 -21.67 0.75
C SER A 319 -21.28 -21.29 -0.18
N GLY A 320 -21.50 -19.99 -0.36
CA GLY A 320 -22.54 -19.50 -1.24
C GLY A 320 -22.55 -17.99 -1.36
N GLU A 321 -23.43 -17.49 -2.20
CA GLU A 321 -23.68 -16.07 -2.34
C GLU A 321 -24.82 -15.63 -1.42
N LEU A 322 -24.61 -14.55 -0.67
CA LEU A 322 -25.64 -13.91 0.15
C LEU A 322 -26.52 -12.95 -0.67
N CYS A 323 -25.89 -12.12 -1.49
CA CYS A 323 -26.59 -11.21 -2.39
C CYS A 323 -25.64 -10.67 -3.47
N ARG A 324 -26.20 -10.04 -4.50
CA ARG A 324 -25.47 -9.30 -5.53
C ARG A 324 -26.20 -8.03 -5.94
N ASN A 325 -25.45 -7.07 -6.46
CA ASN A 325 -25.98 -5.93 -7.21
C ASN A 325 -25.40 -5.93 -8.64
N ALA A 326 -25.47 -4.79 -9.34
CA ALA A 326 -24.95 -4.70 -10.72
C ALA A 326 -23.43 -4.95 -10.83
N ARG A 327 -22.64 -4.59 -9.81
CA ARG A 327 -21.17 -4.58 -9.83
C ARG A 327 -20.53 -5.63 -8.92
N PHE A 328 -21.10 -5.84 -7.74
CA PHE A 328 -20.52 -6.65 -6.67
C PHE A 328 -21.42 -7.83 -6.28
N LYS A 329 -20.80 -8.86 -5.69
CA LYS A 329 -21.45 -9.97 -5.00
C LYS A 329 -20.85 -10.14 -3.61
N ILE A 330 -21.69 -10.49 -2.65
CA ILE A 330 -21.29 -10.84 -1.28
C ILE A 330 -21.31 -12.36 -1.18
N LEU A 331 -20.13 -12.94 -0.92
CA LEU A 331 -19.99 -14.37 -0.70
C LEU A 331 -19.80 -14.65 0.79
N GLN A 332 -20.32 -15.78 1.23
CA GLN A 332 -20.11 -16.28 2.58
C GLN A 332 -19.63 -17.74 2.54
N ALA A 333 -18.89 -18.14 3.57
CA ALA A 333 -18.54 -19.54 3.78
C ALA A 333 -18.41 -19.89 5.26
N ARG A 334 -18.46 -21.20 5.57
CA ARG A 334 -18.36 -21.75 6.91
C ARG A 334 -17.36 -22.90 6.98
N LYS A 335 -16.55 -22.92 8.04
CA LYS A 335 -15.55 -23.96 8.31
C LYS A 335 -16.10 -25.13 9.10
#